data_AF-A0A7T8JYT1-F1
#
_entry.id   AF-A0A7T8JYT1-F1
#
_cell.length_a   1.000
_cell.length_b   1.000
_cell.length_c   1.000
_cell.angle_alpha   90.00
_cell.angle_beta   90.00
_cell.angle_gamma   90.00
#
_symmetry.space_group_name_H-M   'P 1'
#
loop_
_entity.id
_entity.type
_entity.pdbx_description
1 polymer ?
#
loop_
_entity_poly.entity_id
_entity_poly.type
_entity_poly.pdbx_seq_one_letter_code
_entity_poly.pdbx_strand_id
1 'polypeptide(L)' 'ELNAAILKAQHAESTQPKLATVLKLLLWCQGELDKKNISSYPKMTDLVGGKIEEAK' A
#
# COMPACT_ATOMS: atom_id res chain seq x y z
N GLU A 1 32.22 15.45 -1.97
CA GLU A 1 30.90 16.03 -2.32
C GLU A 1 29.94 15.02 -2.96
N LEU A 2 30.38 14.23 -3.94
CA LEU A 2 29.58 13.17 -4.57
C LEU A 2 28.97 12.16 -3.57
N ASN A 3 29.74 11.72 -2.58
CA ASN A 3 29.25 10.78 -1.56
C ASN A 3 28.12 11.35 -0.70
N ALA A 4 28.10 12.67 -0.48
CA ALA A 4 27.04 13.33 0.26
C ALA A 4 25.75 13.48 -0.57
N ALA A 5 25.87 13.60 -1.90
CA ALA A 5 24.73 13.65 -2.81
C ALA A 5 24.06 12.27 -2.96
N ILE A 6 24.85 11.19 -3.05
CA ILE A 6 24.33 9.82 -3.08
C ILE A 6 23.65 9.46 -1.75
N LEU A 7 24.29 9.80 -0.62
CA LEU A 7 23.72 9.57 0.70
C LEU A 7 22.41 10.36 0.88
N LYS A 8 22.32 11.61 0.41
CA LYS A 8 21.08 12.40 0.39
C LYS A 8 20.02 11.88 -0.58
N ALA A 9 20.40 11.24 -1.68
CA ALA A 9 19.45 10.61 -2.61
C ALA A 9 18.92 9.28 -2.05
N GLN A 10 19.74 8.54 -1.30
CA GLN A 10 19.34 7.31 -0.62
C GLN A 10 18.56 7.57 0.68
N HIS A 11 18.93 8.63 1.42
CA HIS A 11 18.21 9.16 2.59
C HIS A 11 17.20 10.26 2.25
N ALA A 12 16.91 10.48 0.97
CA ALA A 12 15.64 11.09 0.57
C ALA A 12 14.58 10.03 0.86
N GLU A 13 14.32 9.82 2.15
CA GLU A 13 13.24 8.99 2.66
C GLU A 13 12.04 9.28 1.78
N SER A 14 11.50 8.23 1.17
CA SER A 14 10.27 8.28 0.37
C SER A 14 9.39 9.43 0.87
N THR A 15 9.24 10.49 0.07
CA THR A 15 8.41 11.65 0.46
C THR A 15 6.97 11.23 0.75
N GLN A 16 6.60 10.01 0.36
CA GLN A 16 5.40 9.33 0.83
C GLN A 16 5.64 8.63 2.17
N PRO A 17 4.84 8.96 3.20
CA PRO A 17 4.81 8.22 4.45
C PRO A 17 4.67 6.72 4.22
N LYS A 18 5.45 5.90 4.94
CA LYS A 18 5.43 4.43 4.83
C LYS A 18 4.01 3.84 4.87
N LEU A 19 3.13 4.42 5.69
CA LEU A 19 1.72 4.04 5.77
C LEU A 19 0.99 4.22 4.44
N ALA A 20 1.15 5.37 3.78
CA ALA A 20 0.51 5.64 2.50
C ALA A 20 0.97 4.66 1.41
N THR A 21 2.25 4.30 1.41
CA THR A 21 2.81 3.30 0.49
C THR A 21 2.19 1.93 0.70
N VAL A 22 2.09 1.48 1.96
CA VAL A 22 1.49 0.18 2.30
C VAL A 22 -0.01 0.16 1.97
N LEU A 23 -0.75 1.25 2.24
CA LEU A 23 -2.17 1.35 1.90
C LEU A 23 -2.41 1.27 0.39
N LYS A 24 -1.58 1.94 -0.42
CA LYS A 24 -1.67 1.84 -1.88
C LYS A 24 -1.42 0.42 -2.36
N LEU A 25 -0.42 -0.25 -1.80
CA LEU A 25 -0.12 -1.64 -2.15
C LEU A 25 -1.28 -2.58 -1.77
N LEU A 26 -1.87 -2.40 -0.58
CA LEU A 26 -3.03 -3.16 -0.15
C LEU A 26 -4.20 -2.99 -1.13
N LEU A 27 -4.56 -1.75 -1.49
CA LEU A 27 -5.65 -1.49 -2.43
C LEU A 27 -5.36 -2.08 -3.82
N TRP A 28 -4.11 -2.01 -4.27
CA TRP A 28 -3.70 -2.62 -5.53
C TRP A 28 -3.89 -4.14 -5.50
N CYS A 29 -3.45 -4.83 -4.44
CA CYS A 29 -3.64 -6.27 -4.30
C CYS A 29 -5.13 -6.67 -4.31
N GLN A 30 -6.01 -5.92 -3.62
CA GLN A 30 -7.45 -6.16 -3.66
C GLN A 30 -8.01 -6.03 -5.08
N GLY A 31 -7.57 -5.02 -5.84
CA GLY A 31 -7.95 -4.86 -7.24
C GLY A 31 -7.48 -5.99 -8.15
N GLU A 32 -6.29 -6.55 -7.90
CA GLU A 32 -5.81 -7.72 -8.65
C GLU A 32 -6.61 -8.99 -8.33
N LEU A 33 -7.05 -9.17 -7.09
CA LEU A 33 -7.93 -10.28 -6.70
C LEU A 33 -9.32 -10.12 -7.33
N ASP A 34 -9.87 -8.91 -7.32
CA ASP A 34 -11.15 -8.58 -7.96
C ASP A 34 -11.13 -8.88 -9.47
N LYS A 35 -10.06 -8.50 -10.17
CA LYS A 35 -9.88 -8.82 -11.61
C LYS A 35 -9.87 -10.32 -11.90
N LYS A 36 -9.39 -11.12 -10.95
CA LYS A 36 -9.35 -12.59 -11.04
C LYS A 36 -10.66 -13.25 -10.63
N ASN A 37 -11.70 -12.46 -10.33
CA ASN A 37 -12.99 -12.93 -9.79
C ASN A 37 -12.83 -13.75 -8.49
N ILE A 38 -11.80 -13.45 -7.70
CA ILE A 38 -11.63 -14.04 -6.38
C ILE A 38 -12.57 -13.28 -5.44
N SER A 39 -13.73 -13.86 -5.17
CA SER A 39 -14.78 -13.23 -4.35
C SER A 39 -14.64 -13.52 -2.85
N SER A 40 -13.90 -14.57 -2.49
CA SER A 40 -13.68 -14.97 -1.09
C SER A 40 -12.29 -14.52 -0.64
N TYR A 41 -12.20 -13.28 -0.15
CA TYR A 41 -11.05 -12.78 0.58
C TYR A 41 -11.46 -11.61 1.49
N PRO A 42 -10.75 -11.36 2.60
CA PRO A 42 -11.05 -10.22 3.46
C PRO A 42 -10.77 -8.91 2.73
N LYS A 43 -11.78 -8.05 2.59
CA LYS A 43 -11.68 -6.80 1.83
C LYS A 43 -11.85 -5.60 2.74
N MET A 44 -10.88 -4.69 2.73
CA MET A 44 -11.03 -3.40 3.39
C MET A 44 -11.96 -2.51 2.56
N THR A 45 -13.15 -2.23 3.10
CA THR A 45 -14.19 -1.41 2.47
C THR A 45 -14.23 0.01 3.03
N ASP A 46 -13.76 0.21 4.27
CA ASP A 46 -13.61 1.52 4.90
C ASP A 46 -12.16 1.75 5.35
N LEU A 47 -11.44 2.58 4.60
CA LEU A 47 -10.05 2.98 4.90
C LEU A 47 -9.95 3.94 6.08
N VAL A 48 -10.99 4.73 6.35
CA VAL A 48 -10.97 5.75 7.43
C VAL A 48 -11.27 5.09 8.77
N GLY A 49 -12.29 4.23 8.80
CA GLY A 49 -12.67 3.45 9.98
C GLY A 49 -11.93 2.12 10.14
N GLY A 50 -11.10 1.73 9.17
CA GLY A 50 -10.34 0.48 9.20
C GLY A 50 -11.21 -0.77 9.16
N LYS A 51 -12.40 -0.72 8.57
CA LYS A 51 -13.30 -1.87 8.52
C LYS A 51 -12.88 -2.84 7.41
N ILE A 52 -12.76 -4.10 7.80
CA ILE A 52 -12.47 -5.22 6.92
C ILE A 52 -13.70 -6.12 6.92
N GLU A 53 -14.26 -6.35 5.73
CA GLU A 53 -15.31 -7.34 5.54
C GLU A 53 -14.66 -8.70 5.38
N GLU A 54 -15.10 -9.67 6.19
CA GLU A 54 -14.59 -11.04 6.11
C GLU A 54 -15.09 -11.74 4.84
N ALA A 55 -14.24 -12.61 4.30
CA ALA A 55 -14.60 -13.47 3.19
C ALA A 55 -15.73 -14.41 3.62
N LYS A 56 -16.84 -14.41 2.88
CA LYS A 56 -17.86 -15.46 2.97
C LYS A 56 -17.45 -16.70 2.18
#